data_AF-A0A5A7Q7M9-F1
#
_entry.id   AF-A0A5A7Q7M9-F1
#
_cell.length_a   1.000
_cell.length_b   1.000
_cell.length_c   1.000
_cell.angle_alpha   90.00
_cell.angle_beta   90.00
_cell.angle_gamma   90.00
#
_symmetry.space_group_name_H-M   'P 1'
#
loop_
_entity.id
_entity.type
_entity.pdbx_description
1 polymer ?
#
loop_
_entity_poly.entity_id
_entity_poly.type
_entity_poly.pdbx_seq_one_letter_code
_entity_poly.pdbx_strand_id
1 'polypeptide(L)'
;MISPLFAHENEHKHKHKHHKKRHDRNEIERELRDLSSQTSNSDASWRIIKPELDKFNDTDPTIVTAVLLELAITRGDQIHDKLNNYHEDSRNDELKSKYLSCSKNYNDAVRNLNLAKNNLESENYEDIPIQIVDTQQELEGCRGDFCEGSFDPGHIGDRINEFEVYVDIVKVSVDRPLLTNSKVCWHIIEPELSQFKDTDPDSITDVLLDLAISRANEIHDELNGYHEDSKNDELKGKYLSGEFGEGLFDPGHIGNRVNEFDLYVSIVKVSVDRLRDWDSREDID
;
A
#
# COMPACT_ATOMS: atom_id res chain seq x y z
N MET A 1 40.94 55.94 -19.57
CA MET A 1 41.46 54.60 -19.19
C MET A 1 40.65 54.15 -17.98
N ILE A 2 39.68 53.26 -18.19
CA ILE A 2 38.85 52.68 -17.13
C ILE A 2 39.11 51.18 -17.19
N SER A 3 39.72 50.64 -16.15
CA SER A 3 40.04 49.22 -16.03
C SER A 3 38.80 48.43 -15.57
N PRO A 4 38.48 47.28 -16.18
CA PRO A 4 37.46 46.37 -15.66
C PRO A 4 38.12 45.37 -14.69
N LEU A 5 38.12 45.68 -13.40
CA LEU A 5 38.22 44.68 -12.33
C LEU A 5 36.81 44.54 -11.77
N PHE A 6 36.14 43.39 -11.95
CA PHE A 6 35.02 42.83 -11.15
C PHE A 6 34.22 41.88 -12.06
N ALA A 7 34.79 40.72 -12.43
CA ALA A 7 34.07 39.69 -13.18
C ALA A 7 34.37 38.24 -12.73
N HIS A 8 35.23 38.02 -11.72
CA HIS A 8 35.76 36.67 -11.46
C HIS A 8 35.17 35.94 -10.23
N GLU A 9 34.31 36.58 -9.42
CA GLU A 9 33.76 35.96 -8.20
C GLU A 9 32.39 35.26 -8.36
N ASN A 10 31.69 35.44 -9.48
CA ASN A 10 30.37 34.83 -9.68
C ASN A 10 30.41 33.40 -10.28
N GLU A 11 31.54 32.95 -10.80
CA GLU A 11 31.62 31.65 -11.50
C GLU A 11 31.73 30.45 -10.54
N HIS A 12 32.31 30.64 -9.35
CA HIS A 12 32.51 29.56 -8.38
C HIS A 12 31.22 29.14 -7.64
N LYS A 13 30.28 30.07 -7.41
CA LYS A 13 29.01 29.74 -6.74
C LYS A 13 28.08 28.90 -7.61
N HIS A 14 28.14 29.04 -8.93
CA HIS A 14 27.32 28.25 -9.85
C HIS A 14 27.76 26.78 -9.93
N LYS A 15 29.06 26.49 -9.89
CA LYS A 15 29.57 25.11 -9.99
C LYS A 15 29.22 24.26 -8.78
N HIS A 16 29.23 24.82 -7.57
CA HIS A 16 28.87 24.08 -6.36
C HIS A 16 27.37 23.68 -6.32
N LYS A 17 26.47 24.54 -6.83
CA LYS A 17 25.03 24.25 -6.83
C LYS A 17 24.66 23.09 -7.77
N HIS A 18 25.36 22.95 -8.90
CA HIS A 18 25.13 21.85 -9.84
C HIS A 18 25.63 20.50 -9.31
N HIS A 19 26.74 20.46 -8.59
CA HIS A 19 27.25 19.21 -8.02
C HIS A 19 26.36 18.65 -6.92
N LYS A 20 25.84 19.51 -6.02
CA LYS A 20 24.92 19.07 -4.96
C LYS A 20 23.64 18.47 -5.55
N LYS A 21 22.99 19.16 -6.48
CA LYS A 21 21.76 18.68 -7.14
C LYS A 21 21.92 17.33 -7.84
N ARG A 22 23.10 17.02 -8.37
CA ARG A 22 23.36 15.73 -9.03
C ARG A 22 23.56 14.57 -8.05
N HIS A 23 24.15 14.84 -6.88
CA HIS A 23 24.32 13.84 -5.83
C HIS A 23 22.95 13.41 -5.29
N ASP A 24 22.11 14.38 -4.94
CA ASP A 24 20.77 14.15 -4.36
C ASP A 24 19.86 13.33 -5.30
N ARG A 25 19.92 13.57 -6.61
CA ARG A 25 19.14 12.79 -7.60
C ARG A 25 19.52 11.31 -7.66
N ASN A 26 20.81 11.00 -7.59
CA ASN A 26 21.27 9.60 -7.65
C ASN A 26 20.84 8.83 -6.41
N GLU A 27 20.81 9.49 -5.26
CA GLU A 27 20.34 8.93 -4.00
C GLU A 27 18.84 8.63 -4.06
N ILE A 28 18.03 9.60 -4.50
CA ILE A 28 16.59 9.42 -4.74
C ILE A 28 16.33 8.25 -5.71
N GLU A 29 17.05 8.19 -6.84
CA GLU A 29 16.90 7.08 -7.80
C GLU A 29 17.24 5.72 -7.15
N ARG A 30 18.29 5.65 -6.32
CA ARG A 30 18.66 4.41 -5.61
C ARG A 30 17.57 3.99 -4.62
N GLU A 31 17.07 4.91 -3.81
CA GLU A 31 16.00 4.64 -2.85
C GLU A 31 14.71 4.16 -3.53
N LEU A 32 14.32 4.80 -4.64
CA LEU A 32 13.13 4.42 -5.39
C LEU A 32 13.29 3.08 -6.12
N ARG A 33 14.51 2.72 -6.56
CA ARG A 33 14.81 1.39 -7.09
C ARG A 33 14.71 0.31 -6.01
N ASP A 34 15.23 0.62 -4.83
CA ASP A 34 15.10 -0.26 -3.67
C ASP A 34 13.63 -0.47 -3.31
N LEU A 35 12.81 0.60 -3.34
CA LEU A 35 11.36 0.52 -3.15
C LEU A 35 10.70 -0.36 -4.21
N SER A 36 10.98 -0.12 -5.50
CA SER A 36 10.48 -0.98 -6.58
C SER A 36 10.86 -2.45 -6.39
N SER A 37 12.06 -2.74 -5.87
CA SER A 37 12.53 -4.11 -5.68
C SER A 37 11.70 -4.91 -4.66
N GLN A 38 11.00 -4.21 -3.75
CA GLN A 38 10.14 -4.80 -2.72
C GLN A 38 8.70 -5.04 -3.20
N THR A 39 8.33 -4.52 -4.37
CA THR A 39 7.03 -4.79 -5.00
C THR A 39 6.98 -6.18 -5.62
N SER A 40 5.78 -6.72 -5.79
CA SER A 40 5.53 -8.00 -6.47
C SER A 40 6.00 -8.01 -7.94
N ASN A 41 6.08 -6.83 -8.58
CA ASN A 41 6.53 -6.66 -9.95
C ASN A 41 7.53 -5.51 -10.09
N SER A 42 8.77 -5.76 -9.66
CA SER A 42 9.83 -4.76 -9.60
C SER A 42 10.13 -4.06 -10.92
N ASP A 43 10.11 -4.79 -12.04
CA ASP A 43 10.35 -4.24 -13.37
C ASP A 43 9.22 -3.29 -13.82
N ALA A 44 7.95 -3.68 -13.61
CA ALA A 44 6.83 -2.83 -13.95
C ALA A 44 6.78 -1.60 -13.03
N SER A 45 7.02 -1.80 -11.74
CA SER A 45 7.10 -0.74 -10.74
C SER A 45 8.14 0.31 -11.13
N TRP A 46 9.36 -0.12 -11.46
CA TRP A 46 10.42 0.80 -11.85
C TRP A 46 10.09 1.55 -13.15
N ARG A 47 9.39 0.92 -14.11
CA ARG A 47 8.94 1.61 -15.34
C ARG A 47 7.93 2.71 -15.07
N ILE A 48 7.12 2.58 -14.01
CA ILE A 48 6.15 3.61 -13.58
C ILE A 48 6.86 4.75 -12.86
N ILE A 49 7.78 4.44 -11.94
CA ILE A 49 8.43 5.46 -11.09
C ILE A 49 9.51 6.25 -11.84
N LYS A 50 10.30 5.59 -12.70
CA LYS A 50 11.46 6.19 -13.36
C LYS A 50 11.14 7.48 -14.15
N PRO A 51 10.06 7.58 -14.95
CA PRO A 51 9.69 8.82 -15.63
C PRO A 51 9.36 9.97 -14.69
N GLU A 52 8.96 9.65 -13.45
CA GLU A 52 8.45 10.59 -12.45
C GLU A 52 9.56 11.06 -11.49
N LEU A 53 10.82 10.68 -11.71
CA LEU A 53 11.96 11.01 -10.82
C LEU A 53 12.07 12.51 -10.50
N ASP A 54 11.70 13.39 -11.43
CA ASP A 54 11.78 14.84 -11.21
C ASP A 54 10.70 15.38 -10.24
N LYS A 55 9.69 14.57 -9.89
CA LYS A 55 8.68 14.92 -8.85
C LYS A 55 9.20 14.71 -7.43
N PHE A 56 10.25 13.91 -7.26
CA PHE A 56 10.86 13.64 -5.97
C PHE A 56 11.96 14.68 -5.70
N ASN A 57 11.78 15.45 -4.63
CA ASN A 57 12.71 16.49 -4.20
C ASN A 57 13.52 16.09 -2.95
N ASP A 58 13.15 14.99 -2.31
CA ASP A 58 13.72 14.45 -1.08
C ASP A 58 13.54 12.92 -1.07
N THR A 59 14.29 12.24 -0.21
CA THR A 59 14.14 10.83 0.15
C THR A 59 13.28 10.61 1.40
N ASP A 60 12.75 11.69 1.99
CA ASP A 60 11.78 11.59 3.09
C ASP A 60 10.65 10.61 2.73
N PRO A 61 10.45 9.52 3.51
CA PRO A 61 9.48 8.49 3.19
C PRO A 61 8.05 9.02 3.05
N THR A 62 7.63 9.99 3.88
CA THR A 62 6.28 10.56 3.82
C THR A 62 6.08 11.36 2.53
N ILE A 63 7.08 12.15 2.11
CA ILE A 63 7.04 12.87 0.83
C ILE A 63 6.99 11.89 -0.35
N VAL A 64 7.82 10.86 -0.33
CA VAL A 64 7.85 9.81 -1.37
C VAL A 64 6.48 9.14 -1.47
N THR A 65 5.91 8.69 -0.35
CA THR A 65 4.59 8.05 -0.29
C THR A 65 3.48 8.96 -0.78
N ALA A 66 3.50 10.25 -0.43
CA ALA A 66 2.51 11.22 -0.92
C ALA A 66 2.55 11.37 -2.44
N VAL A 67 3.74 11.41 -3.05
CA VAL A 67 3.90 11.46 -4.51
C VAL A 67 3.40 10.18 -5.17
N LEU A 68 3.69 9.02 -4.58
CA LEU A 68 3.26 7.72 -5.11
C LEU A 68 1.73 7.54 -5.03
N LEU A 69 1.10 8.00 -3.95
CA LEU A 69 -0.36 8.06 -3.82
C LEU A 69 -0.98 8.95 -4.91
N GLU A 70 -0.42 10.14 -5.15
CA GLU A 70 -0.90 11.04 -6.20
C GLU A 70 -0.81 10.41 -7.60
N LEU A 71 0.28 9.67 -7.88
CA LEU A 71 0.43 8.92 -9.13
C LEU A 71 -0.65 7.83 -9.27
N ALA A 72 -0.91 7.09 -8.19
CA ALA A 72 -1.96 6.08 -8.18
C ALA A 72 -3.35 6.72 -8.38
N ILE A 73 -3.72 7.76 -7.62
CA ILE A 73 -4.99 8.49 -7.77
C ILE A 73 -5.17 8.95 -9.21
N THR A 74 -4.17 9.66 -9.75
CA THR A 74 -4.19 10.16 -11.14
C THR A 74 -4.41 9.03 -12.14
N ARG A 75 -3.76 7.87 -11.94
CA ARG A 75 -3.93 6.74 -12.86
C ARG A 75 -5.31 6.08 -12.72
N GLY A 76 -5.83 5.98 -11.50
CA GLY A 76 -7.17 5.45 -11.22
C GLY A 76 -8.25 6.28 -11.92
N ASP A 77 -8.18 7.61 -11.79
CA ASP A 77 -9.09 8.55 -12.47
C ASP A 77 -9.05 8.38 -14.00
N GLN A 78 -7.86 8.27 -14.58
CA GLN A 78 -7.72 8.04 -16.02
C GLN A 78 -8.36 6.73 -16.51
N ILE A 79 -8.36 5.69 -15.67
CA ILE A 79 -8.99 4.41 -16.01
C ILE A 79 -10.50 4.51 -15.83
N HIS A 80 -10.97 5.11 -14.74
CA HIS A 80 -12.38 5.43 -14.49
C HIS A 80 -13.01 6.21 -15.67
N ASP A 81 -12.36 7.29 -16.12
CA ASP A 81 -12.84 8.08 -17.26
C ASP A 81 -12.93 7.26 -18.55
N LYS A 82 -11.95 6.38 -18.80
CA LYS A 82 -11.97 5.47 -19.96
C LYS A 82 -13.11 4.47 -19.87
N LEU A 83 -13.38 3.91 -18.69
CA LEU A 83 -14.49 2.99 -18.47
C LEU A 83 -15.84 3.67 -18.71
N ASN A 84 -15.99 4.92 -18.28
CA ASN A 84 -17.18 5.73 -18.59
C ASN A 84 -17.35 5.94 -20.11
N ASN A 85 -16.26 6.26 -20.82
CA ASN A 85 -16.30 6.38 -22.28
C ASN A 85 -16.69 5.05 -22.96
N TYR A 86 -16.12 3.92 -22.52
CA TYR A 86 -16.48 2.60 -23.05
C TYR A 86 -17.94 2.24 -22.75
N HIS A 87 -18.44 2.61 -21.57
CA HIS A 87 -19.85 2.48 -21.23
C HIS A 87 -20.72 3.29 -22.20
N GLU A 88 -20.41 4.56 -22.47
CA GLU A 88 -21.22 5.38 -23.38
C GLU A 88 -21.21 4.86 -24.82
N ASP A 89 -20.03 4.48 -25.33
CA ASP A 89 -19.80 4.06 -26.72
C ASP A 89 -20.31 2.64 -27.04
N SER A 90 -20.43 1.77 -26.03
CA SER A 90 -20.85 0.39 -26.25
C SER A 90 -22.32 0.31 -26.69
N ARG A 91 -22.56 -0.54 -27.69
CA ARG A 91 -23.92 -0.91 -28.14
C ARG A 91 -24.41 -2.22 -27.53
N ASN A 92 -23.56 -2.92 -26.79
CA ASN A 92 -23.89 -4.17 -26.14
C ASN A 92 -24.21 -3.88 -24.66
N ASP A 93 -25.46 -4.12 -24.26
CA ASP A 93 -25.95 -3.81 -22.92
C ASP A 93 -25.22 -4.57 -21.81
N GLU A 94 -24.78 -5.81 -22.07
CA GLU A 94 -23.99 -6.60 -21.12
C GLU A 94 -22.63 -5.94 -20.89
N LEU A 95 -21.93 -5.56 -21.97
CA LEU A 95 -20.66 -4.81 -21.86
C LEU A 95 -20.85 -3.46 -21.18
N LYS A 96 -21.94 -2.74 -21.50
CA LYS A 96 -22.27 -1.47 -20.84
C LYS A 96 -22.39 -1.64 -19.33
N SER A 97 -23.08 -2.69 -18.88
CA SER A 97 -23.23 -2.98 -17.45
C SER A 97 -21.88 -3.29 -16.81
N LYS A 98 -21.03 -4.10 -17.45
CA LYS A 98 -19.70 -4.45 -16.96
C LYS A 98 -18.78 -3.22 -16.86
N TYR A 99 -18.74 -2.38 -17.89
CA TYR A 99 -17.96 -1.14 -17.85
C TYR A 99 -18.44 -0.18 -16.76
N LEU A 100 -19.76 -0.03 -16.58
CA LEU A 100 -20.33 0.81 -15.53
C LEU A 100 -20.02 0.26 -14.14
N SER A 101 -20.12 -1.06 -13.94
CA SER A 101 -19.81 -1.73 -12.68
C SER A 101 -18.34 -1.51 -12.32
N CYS A 102 -17.42 -1.87 -13.22
CA CYS A 102 -15.99 -1.64 -13.01
C CYS A 102 -15.64 -0.15 -12.81
N SER A 103 -16.32 0.76 -13.53
CA SER A 103 -16.14 2.20 -13.34
C SER A 103 -16.43 2.64 -11.89
N LYS A 104 -17.52 2.15 -11.29
CA LYS A 104 -17.84 2.43 -9.88
C LYS A 104 -16.76 1.93 -8.93
N ASN A 105 -16.27 0.71 -9.15
CA ASN A 105 -15.19 0.16 -8.33
C ASN A 105 -13.92 1.00 -8.44
N TYR A 106 -13.56 1.48 -9.64
CA TYR A 106 -12.43 2.41 -9.79
C TYR A 106 -12.66 3.75 -9.10
N ASN A 107 -13.88 4.29 -9.14
CA ASN A 107 -14.22 5.51 -8.40
C ASN A 107 -14.10 5.30 -6.88
N ASP A 108 -14.55 4.17 -6.36
CA ASP A 108 -14.41 3.82 -4.94
C ASP A 108 -12.94 3.56 -4.56
N ALA A 109 -12.16 2.88 -5.42
CA ALA A 109 -10.72 2.70 -5.26
C ALA A 109 -9.99 4.05 -5.19
N VAL A 110 -10.29 4.99 -6.09
CA VAL A 110 -9.74 6.35 -6.05
C VAL A 110 -10.16 7.09 -4.78
N ARG A 111 -11.41 6.95 -4.33
CA ARG A 111 -11.86 7.54 -3.06
C ARG A 111 -11.03 7.02 -1.88
N ASN A 112 -10.80 5.70 -1.82
CA ASN A 112 -10.01 5.09 -0.75
C ASN A 112 -8.55 5.57 -0.78
N LEU A 113 -7.92 5.67 -1.96
CA LEU A 113 -6.58 6.26 -2.09
C LEU A 113 -6.53 7.74 -1.67
N ASN A 114 -7.58 8.52 -1.93
CA ASN A 114 -7.66 9.90 -1.41
C ASN A 114 -7.78 9.93 0.12
N LEU A 115 -8.53 9.01 0.72
CA LEU A 115 -8.58 8.86 2.18
C LEU A 115 -7.21 8.48 2.75
N ALA A 116 -6.50 7.53 2.12
CA ALA A 116 -5.14 7.15 2.47
C ALA A 116 -4.18 8.35 2.45
N LYS A 117 -4.29 9.21 1.42
CA LYS A 117 -3.52 10.45 1.31
C LYS A 117 -3.85 11.45 2.43
N ASN A 118 -5.12 11.67 2.71
CA ASN A 118 -5.54 12.57 3.80
C ASN A 118 -5.06 12.08 5.17
N ASN A 119 -5.08 10.76 5.37
CA ASN A 119 -4.56 10.12 6.59
C ASN A 119 -3.04 10.30 6.71
N LEU A 120 -2.30 10.17 5.61
CA LEU A 120 -0.87 10.46 5.57
C LEU A 120 -0.56 11.92 5.93
N GLU A 121 -1.31 12.87 5.35
CA GLU A 121 -1.16 14.30 5.61
C GLU A 121 -1.54 14.69 7.05
N SER A 122 -2.44 13.93 7.68
CA SER A 122 -2.90 14.13 9.06
C SER A 122 -2.11 13.30 10.08
N GLU A 123 -1.05 12.61 9.65
CA GLU A 123 -0.24 11.70 10.47
C GLU A 123 -1.05 10.54 11.12
N ASN A 124 -2.22 10.21 10.56
CA ASN A 124 -3.07 9.12 11.01
C ASN A 124 -2.72 7.81 10.27
N TYR A 125 -1.53 7.28 10.55
CA TYR A 125 -0.98 6.17 9.78
C TYR A 125 -1.72 4.83 9.96
N GLU A 126 -2.47 4.66 11.04
CA GLU A 126 -3.19 3.42 11.38
C GLU A 126 -4.27 3.07 10.35
N ASP A 127 -4.91 4.08 9.76
CA ASP A 127 -6.01 3.89 8.81
C ASP A 127 -5.52 3.72 7.36
N ILE A 128 -4.26 4.03 7.05
CA ILE A 128 -3.74 3.98 5.67
C ILE A 128 -3.77 2.55 5.09
N PRO A 129 -3.29 1.50 5.79
CA PRO A 129 -3.34 0.13 5.27
C PRO A 129 -4.76 -0.35 4.98
N ILE A 130 -5.75 0.04 5.81
CA ILE A 130 -7.16 -0.30 5.60
C ILE A 130 -7.62 0.24 4.23
N GLN A 131 -7.35 1.52 3.95
CA GLN A 131 -7.73 2.12 2.68
C GLN A 131 -7.06 1.46 1.46
N ILE A 132 -5.81 1.01 1.62
CA ILE A 132 -5.09 0.30 0.54
C ILE A 132 -5.74 -1.05 0.27
N VAL A 133 -6.14 -1.78 1.31
CA VAL A 133 -6.80 -3.07 1.15
C VAL A 133 -8.19 -2.91 0.54
N ASP A 134 -8.97 -1.92 1.00
CA ASP A 134 -10.26 -1.61 0.40
C ASP A 134 -10.08 -1.29 -1.09
N THR A 135 -9.04 -0.52 -1.46
CA THR A 135 -8.66 -0.27 -2.86
C THR A 135 -8.43 -1.57 -3.63
N GLN A 136 -7.71 -2.55 -3.06
CA GLN A 136 -7.46 -3.85 -3.71
C GLN A 136 -8.75 -4.66 -3.90
N GLN A 137 -9.65 -4.66 -2.92
CA GLN A 137 -10.95 -5.33 -3.01
C GLN A 137 -11.82 -4.75 -4.13
N GLU A 138 -11.82 -3.43 -4.32
CA GLU A 138 -12.53 -2.80 -5.44
C GLU A 138 -11.99 -3.31 -6.80
N LEU A 139 -10.67 -3.48 -6.92
CA LEU A 139 -10.06 -4.02 -8.14
C LEU A 139 -10.45 -5.49 -8.39
N GLU A 140 -10.51 -6.30 -7.34
CA GLU A 140 -11.03 -7.67 -7.43
C GLU A 140 -12.49 -7.70 -7.89
N GLY A 141 -13.31 -6.78 -7.38
CA GLY A 141 -14.69 -6.59 -7.85
C GLY A 141 -14.75 -6.33 -9.36
N CYS A 142 -13.91 -5.41 -9.87
CA CYS A 142 -13.88 -5.14 -11.32
C CYS A 142 -13.36 -6.35 -12.11
N ARG A 143 -12.35 -7.05 -11.60
CA ARG A 143 -11.81 -8.26 -12.22
C ARG A 143 -12.87 -9.35 -12.35
N GLY A 144 -13.76 -9.48 -11.38
CA GLY A 144 -14.88 -10.42 -11.42
C GLY A 144 -15.79 -10.22 -12.65
N ASP A 145 -15.99 -8.97 -13.08
CA ASP A 145 -16.80 -8.63 -14.26
C ASP A 145 -16.12 -8.96 -15.59
N PHE A 146 -14.78 -9.00 -15.60
CA PHE A 146 -13.91 -9.20 -16.78
C PHE A 146 -13.00 -10.44 -16.63
N CYS A 147 -13.53 -11.52 -16.05
CA CYS A 147 -12.79 -12.75 -15.81
C CYS A 147 -12.21 -13.38 -17.10
N GLU A 148 -11.24 -14.28 -16.94
CA GLU A 148 -10.53 -14.92 -18.05
C GLU A 148 -11.50 -15.61 -19.03
N GLY A 149 -11.36 -15.30 -20.32
CA GLY A 149 -12.25 -15.80 -21.37
C GLY A 149 -13.51 -14.96 -21.60
N SER A 150 -13.77 -13.93 -20.79
CA SER A 150 -14.78 -12.93 -21.11
C SER A 150 -14.37 -12.09 -22.31
N PHE A 151 -15.35 -11.68 -23.12
CA PHE A 151 -15.09 -10.78 -24.25
C PHE A 151 -14.80 -9.37 -23.72
N ASP A 152 -13.54 -8.94 -23.85
CA ASP A 152 -13.04 -7.66 -23.36
C ASP A 152 -12.35 -6.87 -24.49
N PRO A 153 -13.10 -6.10 -25.29
CA PRO A 153 -12.53 -5.27 -26.34
C PRO A 153 -11.79 -4.03 -25.79
N GLY A 154 -11.99 -3.70 -24.50
CA GLY A 154 -11.39 -2.53 -23.85
C GLY A 154 -10.03 -2.83 -23.23
N HIS A 155 -9.64 -4.11 -23.19
CA HIS A 155 -8.46 -4.61 -22.48
C HIS A 155 -8.46 -4.16 -21.01
N ILE A 156 -9.63 -4.22 -20.36
CA ILE A 156 -9.81 -3.89 -18.95
C ILE A 156 -8.95 -4.78 -18.06
N GLY A 157 -8.82 -6.07 -18.37
CA GLY A 157 -7.92 -6.96 -17.61
C GLY A 157 -6.47 -6.42 -17.54
N ASP A 158 -5.93 -5.93 -18.66
CA ASP A 158 -4.59 -5.35 -18.71
C ASP A 158 -4.51 -4.05 -17.89
N ARG A 159 -5.58 -3.25 -17.86
CA ARG A 159 -5.66 -2.00 -17.08
C ARG A 159 -5.76 -2.25 -15.59
N ILE A 160 -6.48 -3.28 -15.17
CA ILE A 160 -6.54 -3.72 -13.77
C ILE A 160 -5.13 -4.11 -13.33
N ASN A 161 -4.47 -4.99 -14.08
CA ASN A 161 -3.13 -5.46 -13.76
C ASN A 161 -2.12 -4.31 -13.74
N GLU A 162 -2.23 -3.34 -14.66
CA GLU A 162 -1.39 -2.14 -14.63
C GLU A 162 -1.62 -1.32 -13.35
N PHE A 163 -2.89 -1.10 -12.98
CA PHE A 163 -3.24 -0.29 -11.81
C PHE A 163 -2.85 -0.97 -10.49
N GLU A 164 -2.93 -2.29 -10.40
CA GLU A 164 -2.43 -3.03 -9.25
C GLU A 164 -0.95 -2.78 -8.97
N VAL A 165 -0.13 -2.56 -10.00
CA VAL A 165 1.29 -2.18 -9.79
C VAL A 165 1.39 -0.83 -9.09
N TYR A 166 0.50 0.14 -9.38
CA TYR A 166 0.47 1.42 -8.66
C TYR A 166 0.07 1.21 -7.19
N VAL A 167 -0.95 0.40 -6.93
CA VAL A 167 -1.41 0.10 -5.56
C VAL A 167 -0.34 -0.66 -4.77
N ASP A 168 0.38 -1.58 -5.40
CA ASP A 168 1.48 -2.34 -4.77
C ASP A 168 2.70 -1.44 -4.45
N ILE A 169 3.03 -0.50 -5.34
CA ILE A 169 4.01 0.56 -5.05
C ILE A 169 3.59 1.36 -3.82
N VAL A 170 2.33 1.79 -3.77
CA VAL A 170 1.78 2.56 -2.64
C VAL A 170 1.86 1.74 -1.35
N LYS A 171 1.45 0.47 -1.37
CA LYS A 171 1.54 -0.45 -0.23
C LYS A 171 2.94 -0.51 0.35
N VAL A 172 3.92 -0.87 -0.47
CA VAL A 172 5.34 -0.94 -0.06
C VAL A 172 5.84 0.41 0.45
N SER A 173 5.42 1.51 -0.18
CA SER A 173 5.83 2.84 0.24
C SER A 173 5.24 3.26 1.58
N VAL A 174 4.04 2.81 1.95
CA VAL A 174 3.40 3.08 3.24
C VAL A 174 4.00 2.22 4.35
N ASP A 175 4.38 0.98 4.04
CA ASP A 175 5.02 0.09 5.00
C ASP A 175 6.35 0.69 5.50
N ARG A 176 7.14 1.36 4.66
CA ARG A 176 8.41 1.99 5.07
C ARG A 176 8.28 3.02 6.22
N PRO A 177 7.47 4.11 6.10
CA PRO A 177 7.19 5.04 7.18
C PRO A 177 6.71 4.35 8.46
N LEU A 178 5.79 3.38 8.35
CA LEU A 178 5.24 2.65 9.50
C LEU A 178 6.34 1.92 10.29
N LEU A 179 7.33 1.37 9.60
CA LEU A 179 8.48 0.70 10.22
C LEU A 179 9.52 1.67 10.80
N THR A 180 9.67 2.86 10.20
CA THR A 180 10.57 3.90 10.72
C THR A 180 9.97 4.71 11.87
N ASN A 181 8.65 4.96 11.86
CA ASN A 181 7.91 5.60 12.94
C ASN A 181 7.50 4.58 14.00
N SER A 182 8.50 3.87 14.54
CA SER A 182 8.33 2.80 15.51
C SER A 182 7.62 3.23 16.80
N LYS A 183 7.27 4.51 16.99
CA LYS A 183 6.34 4.94 18.05
C LYS A 183 4.95 4.36 17.89
N VAL A 184 4.46 4.17 16.66
CA VAL A 184 3.14 3.59 16.39
C VAL A 184 3.16 2.08 16.68
N CYS A 185 4.17 1.35 16.17
CA CYS A 185 4.40 -0.03 16.56
C CYS A 185 4.62 -0.17 18.08
N TRP A 186 5.34 0.77 18.70
CA TRP A 186 5.57 0.72 20.14
C TRP A 186 4.26 0.87 20.92
N HIS A 187 3.32 1.75 20.56
CA HIS A 187 2.05 1.85 21.32
C HIS A 187 1.16 0.61 21.19
N ILE A 188 1.23 -0.10 20.06
CA ILE A 188 0.48 -1.34 19.84
C ILE A 188 1.11 -2.51 20.63
N ILE A 189 2.44 -2.61 20.59
CA ILE A 189 3.16 -3.76 21.16
C ILE A 189 3.57 -3.52 22.63
N GLU A 190 3.74 -2.27 23.08
CA GLU A 190 4.20 -1.89 24.43
C GLU A 190 3.32 -2.44 25.56
N PRO A 191 1.97 -2.40 25.49
CA PRO A 191 1.13 -3.03 26.51
C PRO A 191 1.43 -4.52 26.65
N GLU A 192 1.62 -5.23 25.52
CA GLU A 192 1.91 -6.67 25.47
C GLU A 192 3.37 -7.02 25.76
N LEU A 193 4.31 -6.10 25.55
CA LEU A 193 5.71 -6.24 25.95
C LEU A 193 5.96 -5.86 27.41
N SER A 194 5.09 -5.04 28.00
CA SER A 194 5.23 -4.61 29.39
C SER A 194 5.19 -5.77 30.38
N GLN A 195 4.49 -6.85 30.04
CA GLN A 195 4.44 -8.10 30.81
C GLN A 195 5.74 -8.93 30.71
N PHE A 196 6.64 -8.60 29.77
CA PHE A 196 7.91 -9.29 29.54
C PHE A 196 9.12 -8.43 29.91
N LYS A 197 8.94 -7.35 30.69
CA LYS A 197 10.01 -6.43 31.09
C LYS A 197 11.18 -7.07 31.83
N ASP A 198 10.94 -8.22 32.48
CA ASP A 198 11.95 -8.97 33.24
C ASP A 198 12.46 -10.22 32.47
N THR A 199 12.07 -10.38 31.21
CA THR A 199 12.45 -11.51 30.36
C THR A 199 13.78 -11.25 29.65
N ASP A 200 14.64 -12.26 29.62
CA ASP A 200 15.91 -12.25 28.92
C ASP A 200 15.73 -11.88 27.43
N PRO A 201 16.46 -10.89 26.87
CA PRO A 201 16.34 -10.49 25.47
C PRO A 201 16.41 -11.64 24.46
N ASP A 202 17.23 -12.67 24.71
CA ASP A 202 17.35 -13.85 23.85
C ASP A 202 16.08 -14.72 23.86
N SER A 203 15.30 -14.63 24.94
CA SER A 203 13.98 -15.27 25.06
C SER A 203 12.85 -14.41 24.51
N ILE A 204 13.06 -13.11 24.23
CA ILE A 204 12.01 -12.21 23.72
C ILE A 204 11.63 -12.57 22.29
N THR A 205 12.57 -13.05 21.46
CA THR A 205 12.26 -13.53 20.10
C THR A 205 11.32 -14.72 20.09
N ASP A 206 11.55 -15.69 20.98
CA ASP A 206 10.69 -16.88 21.08
C ASP A 206 9.30 -16.49 21.62
N VAL A 207 9.25 -15.58 22.59
CA VAL A 207 7.99 -15.06 23.13
C VAL A 207 7.20 -14.26 22.10
N LEU A 208 7.85 -13.39 21.31
CA LEU A 208 7.20 -12.64 20.24
C LEU A 208 6.71 -13.55 19.11
N LEU A 209 7.47 -14.59 18.79
CA LEU A 209 7.08 -15.59 17.81
C LEU A 209 5.88 -16.40 18.30
N ASP A 210 5.90 -16.85 19.55
CA ASP A 210 4.77 -17.58 20.17
C ASP A 210 3.52 -16.71 20.27
N LEU A 211 3.67 -15.43 20.61
CA LEU A 211 2.58 -14.46 20.65
C LEU A 211 2.00 -14.24 19.24
N ALA A 212 2.86 -14.07 18.24
CA ALA A 212 2.44 -13.94 16.85
C ALA A 212 1.71 -15.20 16.35
N ILE A 213 2.22 -16.39 16.67
CA ILE A 213 1.58 -17.68 16.35
C ILE A 213 0.24 -17.82 17.07
N SER A 214 0.17 -17.42 18.35
CA SER A 214 -1.06 -17.46 19.14
C SER A 214 -2.13 -16.56 18.54
N ARG A 215 -1.77 -15.31 18.23
CA ARG A 215 -2.69 -14.33 17.63
C ARG A 215 -3.10 -14.76 16.22
N ALA A 216 -2.16 -15.34 15.46
CA ALA A 216 -2.42 -15.92 14.16
C ALA A 216 -3.47 -17.04 14.20
N ASN A 217 -3.34 -17.94 15.17
CA ASN A 217 -4.31 -19.03 15.37
C ASN A 217 -5.67 -18.50 15.83
N GLU A 218 -5.71 -17.50 16.71
CA GLU A 218 -6.96 -16.86 17.14
C GLU A 218 -7.72 -16.25 15.96
N ILE A 219 -7.03 -15.48 15.10
CA ILE A 219 -7.61 -14.92 13.88
C ILE A 219 -8.05 -16.04 12.93
N HIS A 220 -7.26 -17.10 12.78
CA HIS A 220 -7.63 -18.25 11.96
C HIS A 220 -8.91 -18.95 12.47
N ASP A 221 -9.05 -19.14 13.77
CA ASP A 221 -10.22 -19.75 14.39
C ASP A 221 -11.46 -18.86 14.27
N GLU A 222 -11.31 -17.54 14.44
CA GLU A 222 -12.39 -16.57 14.18
C GLU A 222 -12.85 -16.66 12.71
N LEU A 223 -11.92 -16.64 11.75
CA LEU A 223 -12.20 -16.76 10.32
C LEU A 223 -12.88 -18.09 9.95
N ASN A 224 -12.45 -19.20 10.56
CA ASN A 224 -13.09 -20.50 10.37
C ASN A 224 -14.51 -20.54 10.94
N GLY A 225 -14.76 -19.89 12.08
CA GLY A 225 -16.10 -19.71 12.63
C GLY A 225 -17.04 -19.03 11.63
N TYR A 226 -16.61 -17.94 11.00
CA TYR A 226 -17.38 -17.26 9.95
C TYR A 226 -17.66 -18.16 8.73
N HIS A 227 -16.71 -19.01 8.35
CA HIS A 227 -16.87 -19.92 7.21
C HIS A 227 -17.88 -21.05 7.50
N GLU A 228 -17.90 -21.60 8.73
CA GLU A 228 -18.90 -22.59 9.15
C GLU A 228 -20.32 -22.00 9.20
N ASP A 229 -20.47 -20.76 9.68
CA ASP A 229 -21.75 -20.04 9.68
C ASP A 229 -22.25 -19.75 8.26
N SER A 230 -21.35 -19.46 7.31
CA SER A 230 -21.70 -19.21 5.90
C SER A 230 -22.22 -20.46 5.15
N LYS A 231 -21.90 -21.67 5.64
CA LYS A 231 -22.36 -22.94 5.06
C LYS A 231 -23.79 -23.30 5.49
N ASN A 232 -24.39 -22.54 6.39
CA ASN A 232 -25.78 -22.74 6.76
C ASN A 232 -26.70 -22.28 5.61
N ASP A 233 -27.38 -23.23 4.96
CA ASP A 233 -28.22 -22.98 3.78
C ASP A 233 -29.32 -21.92 4.02
N GLU A 234 -29.73 -21.71 5.28
CA GLU A 234 -30.66 -20.65 5.67
C GLU A 234 -30.06 -19.24 5.53
N LEU A 235 -28.77 -19.06 5.88
CA LEU A 235 -28.06 -17.78 5.73
C LEU A 235 -27.72 -17.50 4.27
N LYS A 236 -27.38 -18.55 3.50
CA LYS A 236 -27.15 -18.46 2.05
C LYS A 236 -28.41 -18.02 1.30
N GLY A 237 -29.59 -18.49 1.72
CA GLY A 237 -30.88 -18.04 1.21
C GLY A 237 -31.16 -16.56 1.48
N LYS A 238 -30.86 -16.06 2.70
CA LYS A 238 -31.04 -14.65 3.08
C LYS A 238 -30.07 -13.70 2.36
N TYR A 239 -28.86 -14.18 2.03
CA TYR A 239 -27.87 -13.43 1.26
C TYR A 239 -28.27 -13.24 -0.20
N LEU A 240 -28.84 -14.28 -0.81
CA LEU A 240 -29.36 -14.20 -2.17
C LEU A 240 -30.70 -13.46 -2.28
N SER A 241 -31.50 -13.40 -1.19
CA SER A 241 -32.79 -12.69 -1.17
C SER A 241 -32.70 -11.21 -0.80
N GLY A 242 -31.54 -10.73 -0.31
CA GLY A 242 -31.37 -9.33 0.12
C GLY A 242 -32.11 -8.98 1.42
N GLU A 243 -32.50 -9.97 2.22
CA GLU A 243 -33.26 -9.80 3.46
C GLU A 243 -32.36 -9.66 4.71
N PHE A 244 -31.23 -8.95 4.60
CA PHE A 244 -30.43 -8.61 5.77
C PHE A 244 -30.90 -7.29 6.39
N GLY A 245 -31.45 -7.38 7.60
CA GLY A 245 -31.52 -6.22 8.50
C GLY A 245 -30.11 -5.83 8.93
N GLU A 246 -29.86 -4.53 9.03
CA GLU A 246 -28.61 -3.93 9.52
C GLU A 246 -28.12 -4.66 10.79
N GLY A 247 -27.04 -5.43 10.72
CA GLY A 247 -26.31 -5.83 11.93
C GLY A 247 -25.80 -7.28 12.07
N LEU A 248 -25.82 -8.16 11.07
CA LEU A 248 -25.31 -9.53 11.28
C LEU A 248 -24.11 -10.00 10.45
N PHE A 249 -23.67 -9.26 9.44
CA PHE A 249 -22.44 -9.57 8.71
C PHE A 249 -21.90 -8.26 8.12
N ASP A 250 -20.79 -7.76 8.67
CA ASP A 250 -20.06 -6.63 8.10
C ASP A 250 -18.82 -7.19 7.38
N PRO A 251 -18.81 -7.26 6.04
CA PRO A 251 -17.64 -7.68 5.26
C PRO A 251 -16.39 -6.85 5.60
N GLY A 252 -16.56 -5.60 6.02
CA GLY A 252 -15.47 -4.76 6.50
C GLY A 252 -14.80 -5.30 7.77
N HIS A 253 -15.53 -6.00 8.64
CA HIS A 253 -14.95 -6.58 9.86
C HIS A 253 -13.99 -7.75 9.56
N ILE A 254 -14.32 -8.61 8.58
CA ILE A 254 -13.46 -9.74 8.18
C ILE A 254 -12.23 -9.22 7.41
N GLY A 255 -12.40 -8.24 6.52
CA GLY A 255 -11.30 -7.56 5.85
C GLY A 255 -10.32 -6.93 6.85
N ASN A 256 -10.84 -6.21 7.85
CA ASN A 256 -10.05 -5.59 8.90
C ASN A 256 -9.24 -6.60 9.73
N ARG A 257 -9.77 -7.79 10.02
CA ARG A 257 -9.06 -8.85 10.77
C ARG A 257 -7.91 -9.48 9.98
N VAL A 258 -8.09 -9.70 8.68
CA VAL A 258 -7.00 -10.18 7.79
C VAL A 258 -5.90 -9.11 7.67
N ASN A 259 -6.29 -7.84 7.66
CA ASN A 259 -5.34 -6.71 7.63
C ASN A 259 -4.55 -6.58 8.94
N GLU A 260 -5.21 -6.79 10.08
CA GLU A 260 -4.56 -6.86 11.38
C GLU A 260 -3.50 -7.98 11.37
N PHE A 261 -3.85 -9.17 10.86
CA PHE A 261 -2.91 -10.28 10.72
C PHE A 261 -1.69 -9.94 9.85
N ASP A 262 -1.89 -9.42 8.64
CA ASP A 262 -0.79 -9.08 7.73
C ASP A 262 0.10 -7.97 8.29
N LEU A 263 -0.48 -6.99 8.98
CA LEU A 263 0.24 -5.95 9.70
C LEU A 263 1.06 -6.55 10.85
N TYR A 264 0.48 -7.43 11.66
CA TYR A 264 1.19 -8.14 12.73
C TYR A 264 2.34 -8.98 12.19
N VAL A 265 2.14 -9.74 11.11
CA VAL A 265 3.20 -10.53 10.46
C VAL A 265 4.33 -9.63 9.96
N SER A 266 3.99 -8.47 9.39
CA SER A 266 4.98 -7.50 8.90
C SER A 266 5.78 -6.86 10.04
N ILE A 267 5.10 -6.51 11.14
CA ILE A 267 5.71 -6.00 12.37
C ILE A 267 6.66 -7.02 12.98
N VAL A 268 6.23 -8.29 13.07
CA VAL A 268 7.04 -9.39 13.63
C VAL A 268 8.27 -9.65 12.77
N LYS A 269 8.12 -9.73 11.44
CA LYS A 269 9.25 -9.89 10.52
C LYS A 269 10.31 -8.79 10.71
N VAL A 270 9.87 -7.53 10.76
CA VAL A 270 10.80 -6.39 10.89
C VAL A 270 11.44 -6.36 12.27
N SER A 271 10.71 -6.74 13.32
CA SER A 271 11.26 -6.85 14.67
C SER A 271 12.34 -7.95 14.73
N VAL A 272 12.10 -9.10 14.10
CA VAL A 272 13.08 -10.21 13.99
C VAL A 272 14.31 -9.79 13.19
N ASP A 273 14.13 -9.09 12.06
CA ASP A 273 15.26 -8.63 11.25
C ASP A 273 16.12 -7.60 11.99
N ARG A 274 15.50 -6.68 12.74
CA ARG A 274 16.22 -5.72 13.60
C ARG A 274 16.99 -6.39 14.75
N LEU A 275 16.41 -7.42 15.36
CA LEU A 275 17.08 -8.18 16.43
C LEU A 275 18.29 -8.95 15.88
N ARG A 276 18.19 -9.54 14.68
CA ARG A 276 19.33 -10.18 14.00
C ARG A 276 20.47 -9.21 13.67
N ASP A 277 20.12 -8.00 13.23
CA ASP A 277 21.10 -6.94 12.95
C ASP A 277 21.78 -6.41 14.22
N TRP A 278 21.12 -6.52 15.38
CA TRP A 278 21.67 -6.11 16.67
C TRP A 278 22.69 -7.14 17.20
N ASP A 279 22.35 -8.42 17.14
CA ASP A 279 23.24 -9.55 17.51
C ASP A 279 24.53 -9.56 16.66
N SER A 280 24.41 -9.24 15.37
CA SER A 280 25.55 -9.14 14.44
C SER A 280 26.55 -8.00 14.76
N ARG A 281 26.25 -7.12 15.71
CA ARG A 281 27.11 -5.97 16.10
C ARG A 281 27.87 -6.18 17.40
N GLU A 282 27.53 -7.18 18.21
CA GLU A 282 28.23 -7.44 19.48
C GLU A 282 29.53 -8.25 19.31
N ASP A 283 29.76 -8.86 18.15
CA ASP A 283 30.98 -9.64 17.83
C ASP A 283 32.21 -8.79 17.39
N ILE A 284 32.19 -7.46 17.60
CA ILE A 284 33.25 -6.54 17.12
C ILE A 284 34.18 -6.00 18.23
N ASP A 285 34.03 -6.40 19.49
CA ASP A 285 34.99 -6.05 20.57
C ASP A 285 35.86 -7.23 21.07
#